data_AF-S9S6P6-F1
#
_entry.id   AF-S9S6P6-F1
#
_cell.length_a   1.000
_cell.length_b   1.000
_cell.length_c   1.000
_cell.angle_alpha   90.00
_cell.angle_beta   90.00
_cell.angle_gamma   90.00
#
_symmetry.space_group_name_H-M   'P 1'
#
loop_
_entity.id
_entity.type
_entity.pdbx_description
1 polymer ?
#
loop_
_entity_poly.entity_id
_entity_poly.type
_entity_poly.pdbx_seq_one_letter_code
_entity_poly.pdbx_strand_id
1 'polypeptide(L)'
;MTVIATVFLPLLGAVAAGLFGRVIGARGSQIITTGLLVMAAVSAALVFDRVALGGQTETVILADWIKSGGLELSWALKIDTLTAVMLVVVTWVSAAVHLYSIGYMA
;
A
#
# COMPACT_ATOMS: atom_id res chain seq x y z
N MET A 1 -9.13 -4.06 -7.62
CA MET A 1 -8.79 -2.61 -7.54
C MET A 1 -8.38 -2.19 -6.12
N THR A 2 -9.08 -2.63 -5.07
CA THR A 2 -8.73 -2.34 -3.67
C THR A 2 -7.33 -2.83 -3.27
N VAL A 3 -6.94 -4.04 -3.68
CA VAL A 3 -5.59 -4.60 -3.44
C VAL A 3 -4.48 -3.69 -4.00
N ILE A 4 -4.66 -3.21 -5.23
CA ILE A 4 -3.70 -2.32 -5.89
C ILE A 4 -3.58 -1.02 -5.07
N ALA A 5 -4.70 -0.43 -4.64
CA ALA A 5 -4.67 0.77 -3.82
C ALA A 5 -3.89 0.56 -2.52
N THR A 6 -4.09 -0.56 -1.81
CA THR A 6 -3.37 -0.87 -0.58
C THR A 6 -1.85 -0.87 -0.76
N VAL A 7 -1.35 -1.39 -1.89
CA VAL A 7 0.09 -1.51 -2.16
C VAL A 7 0.68 -0.22 -2.74
N PHE A 8 -0.02 0.45 -3.65
CA PHE A 8 0.54 1.56 -4.43
C PHE A 8 0.28 2.96 -3.85
N LEU A 9 -0.71 3.16 -2.97
CA LEU A 9 -0.93 4.45 -2.34
C LEU A 9 0.26 4.94 -1.48
N PRO A 10 0.91 4.09 -0.65
CA PRO A 10 2.11 4.49 0.08
C PRO A 10 3.27 4.85 -0.85
N LEU A 11 3.42 4.12 -1.97
CA LEU A 11 4.42 4.42 -2.99
C LEU A 11 4.18 5.78 -3.62
N LEU A 12 2.93 6.12 -3.94
CA LEU A 12 2.57 7.44 -4.46
C LEU A 12 2.91 8.54 -3.45
N GLY A 13 2.70 8.30 -2.16
CA GLY A 13 3.09 9.24 -1.10
C GLY A 13 4.60 9.44 -1.02
N ALA A 14 5.37 8.35 -1.12
CA ALA A 14 6.83 8.40 -1.16
C ALA A 14 7.35 9.15 -2.39
N VAL A 15 6.76 8.95 -3.57
CA VAL A 15 7.11 9.69 -4.78
C VAL A 15 6.77 11.18 -4.63
N ALA A 16 5.58 11.51 -4.12
CA ALA A 16 5.15 12.89 -3.91
C ALA A 16 6.08 13.63 -2.92
N ALA A 17 6.31 13.08 -1.73
CA ALA A 17 7.16 13.72 -0.72
C ALA A 17 8.66 13.64 -1.06
N GLY A 18 9.12 12.55 -1.67
CA GLY A 18 10.53 12.33 -1.99
C GLY A 18 11.03 13.18 -3.16
N LEU A 19 10.26 13.25 -4.26
CA LEU A 19 10.66 14.02 -5.44
C LEU A 19 10.25 15.50 -5.35
N PHE A 20 9.07 15.78 -4.78
CA PHE A 20 8.48 17.12 -4.79
C PHE A 20 8.41 17.77 -3.40
N GLY A 21 8.97 17.16 -2.36
CA GLY A 21 8.89 17.65 -0.98
C GLY A 21 9.45 19.07 -0.78
N ARG A 22 10.42 19.51 -1.60
CA ARG A 22 10.95 20.89 -1.56
C ARG A 22 9.93 21.93 -2.01
N VAL A 23 9.05 21.58 -2.95
CA VAL A 23 8.00 22.47 -3.48
C VAL A 23 6.76 22.43 -2.58
N ILE A 24 6.42 21.23 -2.10
CA ILE A 24 5.24 20.99 -1.24
C ILE A 24 5.47 21.53 0.19
N GLY A 25 6.71 21.53 0.67
CA GLY A 25 7.08 21.87 2.03
C GLY A 25 6.88 20.71 3.02
N ALA A 26 7.45 20.86 4.22
CA ALA A 26 7.46 19.81 5.25
C ALA A 26 6.04 19.40 5.67
N ARG A 27 5.20 20.38 6.05
CA ARG A 27 3.82 20.13 6.51
C ARG A 27 2.93 19.53 5.42
N GLY A 28 3.06 19.99 4.18
CA GLY A 28 2.32 19.42 3.06
C GLY A 28 2.74 17.97 2.80
N SER A 29 4.04 17.68 2.85
CA SER A 29 4.57 16.32 2.66
C SER A 29 4.08 15.36 3.74
N GLN A 30 4.06 15.79 5.01
CA GLN A 30 3.52 15.03 6.14
C GLN A 30 2.04 14.68 5.98
N ILE A 31 1.23 15.66 5.54
CA ILE A 31 -0.22 15.46 5.33
C ILE A 31 -0.46 14.48 4.18
N ILE A 32 0.27 14.64 3.06
CA ILE A 32 0.11 13.79 1.88
C ILE A 32 0.49 12.34 2.19
N THR A 33 1.67 12.09 2.77
CA THR A 33 2.13 10.72 3.05
C THR A 33 1.21 10.04 4.06
N THR A 34 0.83 10.74 5.14
CA THR A 34 -0.06 10.19 6.16
C THR A 34 -1.45 9.93 5.61
N GLY A 35 -2.03 10.86 4.84
CA GLY A 35 -3.35 10.70 4.24
C GLY A 35 -3.42 9.52 3.27
N LEU A 36 -2.41 9.37 2.41
CA LEU A 36 -2.32 8.25 1.47
C LEU A 36 -2.18 6.91 2.21
N LEU A 37 -1.40 6.88 3.30
CA LEU A 37 -1.22 5.67 4.10
C LEU A 37 -2.49 5.28 4.88
N VAL A 38 -3.26 6.26 5.37
CA VAL A 38 -4.58 6.00 5.98
C VAL A 38 -5.55 5.45 4.94
N MET A 39 -5.58 5.99 3.72
CA MET A 39 -6.40 5.43 2.63
C MET A 39 -5.97 4.00 2.26
N ALA A 40 -4.67 3.70 2.32
CA ALA A 40 -4.16 2.34 2.14
C ALA A 40 -4.63 1.40 3.27
N ALA A 41 -4.63 1.87 4.52
CA ALA A 41 -5.10 1.10 5.68
C ALA A 41 -6.60 0.80 5.65
N VAL A 42 -7.42 1.77 5.22
CA VAL A 42 -8.86 1.54 4.96
C VAL A 42 -9.04 0.53 3.83
N SER A 43 -8.27 0.65 2.75
CA SER A 43 -8.33 -0.31 1.64
C SER A 43 -7.92 -1.72 2.09
N ALA A 44 -6.91 -1.85 2.97
CA ALA A 44 -6.50 -3.14 3.56
C ALA A 44 -7.61 -3.78 4.38
N ALA A 45 -8.38 -3.00 5.15
CA ALA A 45 -9.52 -3.51 5.90
C ALA A 45 -10.61 -4.10 4.96
N LEU A 46 -10.87 -3.45 3.82
CA LEU A 46 -11.79 -3.97 2.80
C LEU A 46 -11.29 -5.24 2.11
N VAL A 47 -9.96 -5.41 1.97
CA VAL A 47 -9.36 -6.64 1.46
C VAL A 47 -9.47 -7.76 2.50
N PHE A 48 -9.22 -7.45 3.76
CA PHE A 48 -9.35 -8.41 4.86
C PHE A 48 -10.76 -8.97 4.98
N ASP A 49 -11.78 -8.12 4.92
CA ASP A 49 -13.18 -8.55 4.95
C ASP A 49 -13.50 -9.57 3.83
N ARG A 50 -13.10 -9.27 2.59
CA ARG A 50 -13.38 -10.15 1.45
C ARG A 50 -12.58 -11.46 1.47
N VAL A 51 -11.29 -11.38 1.79
CA VAL A 51 -10.37 -12.52 1.64
C VAL A 51 -10.29 -13.35 2.91
N ALA A 52 -10.08 -12.72 4.06
CA ALA A 52 -9.87 -13.43 5.32
C ALA A 52 -11.18 -13.89 5.96
N LEU A 53 -12.25 -13.08 5.89
CA LEU A 53 -13.57 -13.46 6.41
C LEU A 53 -14.44 -14.11 5.34
N GLY A 54 -14.41 -13.59 4.11
CA GLY A 54 -15.19 -14.12 2.99
C GLY A 54 -14.58 -15.33 2.27
N GLY A 55 -13.32 -15.69 2.56
CA GLY A 55 -12.64 -16.85 1.97
C GLY A 55 -12.29 -16.72 0.48
N GLN A 56 -12.46 -15.55 -0.12
CA GLN A 56 -12.24 -15.32 -1.54
C GLN A 56 -10.77 -14.97 -1.79
N THR A 57 -9.95 -15.94 -2.21
CA THR A 57 -8.57 -15.64 -2.62
C THR A 57 -8.56 -14.89 -3.95
N GLU A 58 -7.65 -13.92 -4.09
CA GLU A 58 -7.54 -13.08 -5.28
C GLU A 58 -6.09 -13.14 -5.79
N THR A 59 -5.90 -13.23 -7.11
CA THR A 59 -4.58 -13.05 -7.73
C THR A 59 -4.67 -11.97 -8.79
N VAL A 60 -3.89 -10.91 -8.63
CA VAL A 60 -3.86 -9.76 -9.54
C VAL A 60 -2.55 -9.79 -10.31
N ILE A 61 -2.60 -10.05 -11.61
CA ILE A 61 -1.44 -9.95 -12.49
C ILE A 61 -1.25 -8.48 -12.87
N LEU A 62 -0.06 -7.92 -12.59
CA LEU A 62 0.26 -6.52 -12.86
C LEU A 62 0.97 -6.34 -14.20
N ALA A 63 1.97 -7.17 -14.48
CA ALA A 63 2.73 -7.16 -15.74
C ALA A 63 3.50 -8.47 -15.92
N ASP A 64 3.96 -8.73 -17.14
CA ASP A 64 5.00 -9.73 -17.38
C ASP A 64 6.34 -9.18 -16.91
N TRP A 65 6.97 -9.86 -15.96
CA TRP A 65 8.26 -9.42 -15.42
C TRP A 65 9.41 -9.89 -16.28
N ILE A 66 9.44 -11.19 -16.60
CA ILE A 66 10.48 -11.81 -17.42
C ILE A 66 9.82 -12.79 -18.38
N LYS A 67 10.13 -12.61 -19.67
CA LYS A 67 9.83 -13.58 -20.72
C LYS A 67 11.12 -13.87 -21.47
N SER A 68 11.64 -15.09 -21.36
CA SER A 68 12.87 -15.51 -22.02
C SER A 68 12.80 -16.97 -22.43
N GLY A 69 12.76 -17.22 -23.74
CA GLY A 69 12.57 -18.58 -24.29
C GLY A 69 11.26 -19.20 -23.78
N GLY A 70 11.37 -20.27 -23.00
CA GLY A 70 10.22 -20.93 -22.35
C GLY A 70 9.96 -20.49 -20.90
N LEU A 71 10.75 -19.57 -20.34
CA LEU A 71 10.54 -19.04 -19.00
C LEU A 71 9.60 -17.83 -19.05
N GLU A 72 8.45 -17.94 -18.40
CA GLU A 72 7.50 -16.85 -18.21
C GLU A 72 7.27 -16.59 -16.72
N LEU A 73 7.60 -15.39 -16.26
CA LEU A 73 7.40 -14.93 -14.89
C LEU A 73 6.52 -13.69 -14.90
N SER A 74 5.34 -13.80 -14.30
CA SER A 74 4.43 -12.68 -14.11
C SER A 74 4.69 -11.98 -12.78
N TRP A 75 4.73 -10.65 -12.80
CA TRP A 75 4.63 -9.86 -11.58
C TRP A 75 3.17 -9.85 -11.14
N ALA A 76 2.86 -10.54 -10.05
CA ALA A 76 1.50 -10.71 -9.57
C ALA A 76 1.41 -10.52 -8.05
N LEU A 77 0.27 -10.00 -7.60
CA LEU A 77 -0.12 -9.92 -6.20
C LEU A 77 -1.07 -11.07 -5.88
N LYS A 78 -0.56 -12.07 -5.17
CA LYS A 78 -1.38 -13.18 -4.68
C LYS A 78 -1.85 -12.86 -3.27
N ILE A 79 -3.16 -12.76 -3.10
CA ILE A 79 -3.79 -12.36 -1.84
C ILE A 79 -4.58 -13.55 -1.30
N ASP A 80 -4.01 -14.16 -0.27
CA ASP A 80 -4.64 -15.16 0.56
C ASP A 80 -4.93 -14.59 1.97
N THR A 81 -5.51 -15.42 2.83
CA THR A 81 -5.87 -15.03 4.20
C THR A 81 -4.65 -14.48 4.97
N LEU A 82 -3.49 -15.12 4.84
CA LEU A 82 -2.26 -14.67 5.51
C LEU A 82 -1.82 -13.30 5.00
N THR A 83 -1.81 -13.11 3.68
CA THR A 83 -1.45 -11.83 3.06
C THR A 83 -2.43 -10.73 3.46
N ALA A 84 -3.73 -11.02 3.50
CA ALA A 84 -4.75 -10.06 3.92
C ALA A 84 -4.57 -9.61 5.38
N VAL A 85 -4.26 -10.54 6.30
CA VAL A 85 -3.90 -10.20 7.69
C VAL A 85 -2.68 -9.28 7.72
N MET A 86 -1.63 -9.63 6.99
CA MET A 86 -0.38 -8.85 6.96
C MET A 86 -0.57 -7.45 6.37
N LEU A 87 -1.40 -7.30 5.34
CA LEU A 87 -1.73 -5.99 4.77
C LEU A 87 -2.37 -5.08 5.83
N VAL A 88 -3.31 -5.59 6.64
CA VAL A 88 -3.90 -4.82 7.74
C VAL A 88 -2.85 -4.43 8.76
N VAL A 89 -2.07 -5.38 9.26
CA VAL A 89 -1.05 -5.11 10.30
C VAL A 89 -0.06 -4.05 9.83
N VAL A 90 0.51 -4.21 8.63
CA VAL A 90 1.53 -3.29 8.10
C VAL A 90 0.95 -1.90 7.87
N THR A 91 -0.20 -1.80 7.20
CA THR A 91 -0.76 -0.49 6.84
C THR A 91 -1.27 0.28 8.05
N TRP A 92 -1.93 -0.37 9.01
CA TRP A 92 -2.46 0.30 10.21
C TRP A 92 -1.35 0.72 11.18
N VAL A 93 -0.37 -0.15 11.43
CA VAL A 93 0.79 0.22 12.27
C VAL A 93 1.57 1.36 11.61
N SER A 94 1.79 1.29 10.29
CA SER A 94 2.49 2.35 9.57
C SER A 94 1.71 3.66 9.59
N ALA A 95 0.38 3.63 9.45
CA ALA A 95 -0.47 4.82 9.54
C ALA A 95 -0.41 5.48 10.93
N ALA A 96 -0.43 4.68 12.01
CA ALA A 96 -0.28 5.18 13.37
C ALA A 96 1.10 5.83 13.59
N VAL A 97 2.17 5.19 13.11
CA VAL A 97 3.54 5.73 13.19
C VAL A 97 3.68 7.03 12.38
N HIS A 98 3.09 7.11 11.18
CA HIS A 98 3.12 8.33 10.39
C HIS A 98 2.35 9.47 11.06
N LEU A 99 1.16 9.19 11.58
CA LEU A 99 0.38 10.19 12.32
C LEU A 99 1.16 10.71 13.54
N TYR A 100 1.79 9.82 14.31
CA TYR A 100 2.66 10.19 15.42
C TYR A 100 3.85 11.04 14.96
N SER A 101 4.46 10.67 13.83
CA SER A 101 5.63 11.38 13.29
C SER A 101 5.35 12.83 12.92
N ILE A 102 4.09 13.19 12.62
CA ILE A 102 3.71 14.59 12.36
C ILE A 102 4.01 15.44 13.59
N GLY A 103 3.65 14.98 14.79
CA GLY A 103 3.92 15.73 16.03
C GLY A 103 5.36 15.60 16.50
N TYR A 104 5.99 14.45 16.27
CA TYR A 104 7.36 14.19 16.71
C TYR A 104 8.43 14.92 15.86
N MET A 105 8.17 15.11 14.57
CA MET A 105 9.09 15.74 13.60
C MET A 105 8.64 17.17 13.20
N ALA A 106 7.69 17.77 13.91
CA ALA A 106 7.19 19.12 13.65
C ALA A 106 8.13 20.22 14.15
#